data_AF-A0A3R7Q0H9-F1
#
_entry.id   AF-A0A3R7Q0H9-F1
#
_cell.length_a   1.000
_cell.length_b   1.000
_cell.length_c   1.000
_cell.angle_alpha   90.00
_cell.angle_beta   90.00
_cell.angle_gamma   90.00
#
_symmetry.space_group_name_H-M   'P 1'
#
loop_
_entity.id
_entity.type
_entity.pdbx_description
1 polymer ?
#
loop_
_entity_poly.entity_id
_entity_poly.type
_entity_poly.pdbx_seq_one_letter_code
_entity_poly.pdbx_strand_id
1 'polypeptide(L)'
;MRADSQRGRDLVSPEVSRTLHAGSSGTHVDGILLDNYMRNLTDEIKSAEMLSPNPLEEVLVPEGHPGPFVVFVRSGTRNDEFYSFRVFMMSLHTYYGDMREVFRGVMRFRVQGGRLLYVVGCPLSQEFCKYNSKGYVTLTPSKQLIREVLLKVDRFEASLFEPRVRHRVHASDPAKEAELLDLV
;
A
#
# COMPACT_ATOMS: atom_id res chain seq x y z
N MET A 1 14.61 -17.80 -21.74
CA MET A 1 13.28 -17.53 -21.15
C MET A 1 13.21 -18.18 -19.78
N ARG A 2 13.20 -17.41 -18.68
CA ARG A 2 12.91 -17.96 -17.35
C ARG A 2 11.40 -18.19 -17.30
N ALA A 3 10.98 -19.44 -17.10
CA ALA A 3 9.59 -19.76 -16.86
C ALA A 3 9.12 -19.00 -15.61
N ASP A 4 7.97 -18.36 -15.70
CA ASP A 4 7.34 -17.72 -14.55
C ASP A 4 6.90 -18.80 -13.55
N SER A 5 7.72 -19.03 -12.54
CA SER A 5 7.56 -20.12 -11.56
C SER A 5 6.36 -19.92 -10.63
N GLN A 6 5.77 -18.71 -10.56
CA GLN A 6 4.64 -18.44 -9.68
C GLN A 6 3.32 -19.02 -10.20
N ARG A 7 3.12 -19.09 -11.53
CA ARG A 7 1.91 -19.66 -12.16
C ARG A 7 0.59 -19.14 -11.55
N GLY A 8 0.54 -17.87 -11.14
CA GLY A 8 -0.64 -17.25 -10.56
C GLY A 8 -1.02 -17.70 -9.14
N ARG A 9 -0.10 -18.35 -8.41
CA ARG A 9 -0.29 -18.69 -6.99
C ARG A 9 0.10 -17.52 -6.09
N ASP A 10 -0.74 -17.24 -5.11
CA ASP A 10 -0.49 -16.22 -4.09
C ASP A 10 0.21 -16.82 -2.86
N LEU A 11 0.85 -15.96 -2.07
CA LEU A 11 1.54 -16.33 -0.83
C LEU A 11 0.80 -15.76 0.38
N VAL A 12 0.89 -16.47 1.49
CA VAL A 12 0.34 -16.03 2.77
C VAL A 12 1.43 -15.28 3.51
N SER A 13 1.18 -14.00 3.81
CA SER A 13 2.04 -13.19 4.67
C SER A 13 1.27 -12.75 5.91
N PRO A 14 1.84 -12.86 7.12
CA PRO A 14 1.16 -12.42 8.34
C PRO A 14 1.14 -10.88 8.43
N GLU A 15 0.04 -10.31 8.94
CA GLU A 15 -0.10 -8.85 9.13
C GLU A 15 0.97 -8.25 10.05
N VAL A 16 1.30 -8.95 11.12
CA VAL A 16 2.48 -8.68 11.93
C VAL A 16 3.52 -9.69 11.48
N SER A 17 4.64 -9.21 10.95
CA SER A 17 5.72 -10.09 10.51
C SER A 17 6.09 -11.05 11.65
N ARG A 18 5.92 -12.36 11.40
CA ARG A 18 6.34 -13.42 12.35
C ARG A 18 7.83 -13.71 12.24
N THR A 19 8.50 -13.04 11.32
CA THR A 19 9.94 -12.99 11.19
C THR A 19 10.40 -11.56 11.44
N LEU A 20 10.99 -11.30 12.60
CA LEU A 20 12.25 -10.54 12.54
C LEU A 20 13.28 -11.49 11.92
N HIS A 21 14.44 -11.04 11.47
CA HIS A 21 15.44 -11.97 10.95
C HIS A 21 15.99 -12.89 12.09
N ALA A 22 15.24 -13.94 12.45
CA ALA A 22 15.48 -15.08 13.36
C ALA A 22 14.19 -15.95 13.43
N GLY A 23 14.25 -17.26 13.15
CA GLY A 23 13.09 -18.21 13.11
C GLY A 23 12.38 -18.43 14.47
N SER A 24 11.27 -19.16 14.65
CA SER A 24 10.73 -20.36 13.98
C SER A 24 9.27 -20.65 14.42
N SER A 25 8.48 -21.30 13.55
CA SER A 25 7.21 -22.04 13.81
C SER A 25 5.85 -21.31 13.75
N GLY A 26 4.81 -22.03 13.28
CA GLY A 26 3.47 -21.50 12.96
C GLY A 26 2.30 -22.46 13.26
N THR A 27 1.09 -21.91 13.31
CA THR A 27 -0.18 -22.58 13.67
C THR A 27 -1.17 -22.52 12.50
N HIS A 28 -1.99 -23.57 12.31
CA HIS A 28 -2.99 -23.65 11.22
C HIS A 28 -4.15 -22.66 11.39
N VAL A 29 -4.56 -22.01 10.30
CA VAL A 29 -5.68 -21.06 10.24
C VAL A 29 -6.47 -21.27 8.94
N ASP A 30 -7.72 -21.73 9.03
CA ASP A 30 -8.58 -22.03 7.87
C ASP A 30 -9.18 -20.78 7.20
N GLY A 31 -9.08 -19.61 7.85
CA GLY A 31 -9.52 -18.32 7.30
C GLY A 31 -8.67 -17.81 6.12
N ILE A 32 -7.57 -18.51 5.81
CA ILE A 32 -6.61 -18.17 4.75
C ILE A 32 -6.94 -18.91 3.45
N LEU A 33 -7.85 -19.89 3.49
CA LEU A 33 -8.39 -20.50 2.27
C LEU A 33 -8.97 -19.41 1.38
N LEU A 34 -8.62 -19.43 0.10
CA LEU A 34 -8.90 -18.35 -0.85
C LEU A 34 -10.37 -17.90 -0.76
N ASP A 35 -11.33 -18.82 -0.75
CA ASP A 35 -12.75 -18.49 -0.71
C ASP A 35 -13.20 -17.84 0.61
N ASN A 36 -12.58 -18.22 1.73
CA ASN A 36 -12.85 -17.59 3.03
C ASN A 36 -12.25 -16.19 3.08
N TYR A 37 -11.00 -16.07 2.61
CA TYR A 37 -10.29 -14.80 2.56
C TYR A 37 -11.01 -13.79 1.64
N MET A 38 -11.42 -14.22 0.45
CA MET A 38 -12.13 -13.38 -0.51
C MET A 38 -13.50 -12.93 0.01
N ARG A 39 -14.23 -13.80 0.72
CA ARG A 39 -15.49 -13.42 1.37
C ARG A 39 -15.28 -12.36 2.44
N ASN A 40 -14.34 -12.58 3.36
CA ASN A 40 -14.03 -11.62 4.42
C ASN A 40 -13.58 -10.27 3.84
N LEU A 41 -12.67 -10.30 2.87
CA LEU A 41 -12.18 -9.09 2.19
C LEU A 41 -13.31 -8.33 1.49
N THR A 42 -14.25 -9.06 0.88
CA THR A 42 -15.44 -8.46 0.26
C THR A 42 -16.32 -7.76 1.28
N ASP A 43 -16.62 -8.41 2.40
CA ASP A 43 -17.47 -7.86 3.45
C ASP A 43 -16.82 -6.62 4.10
N GLU A 44 -15.49 -6.67 4.33
CA GLU A 44 -14.72 -5.55 4.85
C GLU A 44 -14.71 -4.35 3.88
N ILE A 45 -14.37 -4.55 2.60
CA ILE A 45 -14.33 -3.45 1.61
C ILE A 45 -15.73 -2.87 1.38
N LYS A 46 -16.77 -3.73 1.34
CA LYS A 46 -18.15 -3.29 1.13
C LYS A 46 -18.68 -2.44 2.29
N SER A 47 -18.28 -2.76 3.52
CA SER A 47 -18.70 -2.03 4.73
C SER A 47 -17.77 -0.87 5.09
N ALA A 48 -16.61 -0.77 4.44
CA ALA A 48 -15.61 0.24 4.74
C ALA A 48 -16.10 1.67 4.46
N GLU A 49 -15.70 2.58 5.34
CA GLU A 49 -15.87 4.00 5.11
C GLU A 49 -14.91 4.46 4.00
N MET A 50 -15.49 4.99 2.92
CA MET A 50 -14.70 5.47 1.79
C MET A 50 -14.12 6.85 2.08
N LEU A 51 -12.79 6.93 2.00
CA LEU A 51 -11.99 8.14 2.18
C LEU A 51 -11.58 8.74 0.82
N SER A 52 -11.27 10.03 0.83
CA SER A 52 -10.69 10.71 -0.34
C SER A 52 -9.30 10.15 -0.65
N PRO A 53 -8.95 9.88 -1.92
CA PRO A 53 -7.63 9.39 -2.29
C PRO A 53 -6.60 10.54 -2.38
N ASN A 54 -6.51 11.37 -1.33
CA ASN A 54 -5.61 12.52 -1.27
C ASN A 54 -4.32 12.15 -0.50
N PRO A 55 -3.18 11.92 -1.16
CA PRO A 55 -1.94 11.53 -0.49
C PRO A 55 -1.26 12.69 0.25
N LEU A 56 -1.73 13.93 0.09
CA LEU A 56 -1.17 15.09 0.80
C LEU A 56 -1.87 15.36 2.13
N GLU A 57 -3.04 14.76 2.37
CA GLU A 57 -3.80 14.90 3.61
C GLU A 57 -2.88 14.63 4.82
N GLU A 58 -2.90 15.51 5.81
CA GLU A 58 -2.13 15.31 7.05
C GLU A 58 -2.72 14.16 7.86
N VAL A 59 -4.05 14.09 7.91
CA VAL A 59 -4.80 13.05 8.60
C VAL A 59 -5.73 12.38 7.58
N LEU A 60 -5.19 11.39 6.87
CA LEU A 60 -5.97 10.60 5.92
C LEU A 60 -7.07 9.79 6.63
N VAL A 61 -6.72 9.15 7.75
CA VAL A 61 -7.65 8.30 8.51
C VAL A 61 -8.18 9.10 9.70
N PRO A 62 -9.50 9.39 9.76
CA PRO A 62 -10.07 10.21 10.82
C PRO A 62 -9.91 9.54 12.19
N GLU A 63 -9.66 10.35 13.22
CA GLU A 63 -9.62 9.87 14.60
C GLU A 63 -11.02 9.51 15.10
N GLY A 64 -11.12 8.52 15.99
CA GLY A 64 -12.39 8.13 16.64
C GLY A 64 -13.32 7.25 15.81
N HIS A 65 -13.09 7.09 14.50
CA HIS A 65 -13.89 6.18 13.68
C HIS A 65 -13.30 4.75 13.72
N PRO A 66 -14.10 3.68 13.92
CA PRO A 66 -13.57 2.32 14.10
C PRO A 66 -13.01 1.69 12.82
N GLY A 67 -13.37 2.20 11.65
CA GLY A 67 -13.08 1.57 10.35
C GLY A 67 -13.97 0.35 10.09
N PRO A 68 -13.65 -0.47 9.07
CA PRO A 68 -12.53 -0.34 8.15
C PRO A 68 -12.68 0.87 7.22
N PHE A 69 -11.59 1.27 6.57
CA PHE A 69 -11.55 2.37 5.62
C PHE A 69 -11.12 1.89 4.24
N VAL A 70 -11.59 2.56 3.19
CA VAL A 70 -11.21 2.22 1.81
C VAL A 70 -10.90 3.47 0.99
N VAL A 71 -9.87 3.35 0.15
CA VAL A 71 -9.46 4.36 -0.82
C VAL A 71 -9.32 3.70 -2.19
N PHE A 72 -9.80 4.36 -3.23
CA PHE A 72 -9.71 3.87 -4.61
C PHE A 72 -8.68 4.67 -5.40
N VAL A 73 -7.71 3.97 -5.99
CA VAL A 73 -6.61 4.56 -6.77
C VAL A 73 -6.59 3.98 -8.18
N ARG A 74 -5.92 4.66 -9.13
CA ARG A 74 -5.81 4.15 -10.49
C ARG A 74 -4.69 3.12 -10.57
N SER A 75 -4.98 1.94 -11.10
CA SER A 75 -3.97 0.90 -11.34
C SER A 75 -4.47 -0.03 -12.43
N GLY A 76 -3.71 -0.18 -13.51
CA GLY A 76 -4.06 -1.13 -14.59
C GLY A 76 -3.45 -2.51 -14.38
N THR A 77 -2.22 -2.59 -13.86
CA THR A 77 -1.49 -3.84 -13.65
C THR A 77 -0.85 -3.90 -12.26
N ARG A 78 -0.41 -5.09 -11.84
CA ARG A 78 0.31 -5.30 -10.57
C ARG A 78 1.63 -4.53 -10.47
N ASN A 79 2.11 -3.96 -11.57
CA ASN A 79 3.33 -3.16 -11.62
C ASN A 79 3.11 -1.69 -11.22
N ASP A 80 1.86 -1.29 -10.93
CA ASP A 80 1.52 0.08 -10.55
C ASP A 80 2.01 1.12 -11.58
N GLU A 81 1.65 0.92 -12.84
CA GLU A 81 2.06 1.78 -13.98
C GLU A 81 1.72 3.28 -13.85
N PHE A 82 0.79 3.61 -12.93
CA PHE A 82 0.40 4.99 -12.62
C PHE A 82 1.01 5.49 -11.31
N TYR A 83 1.93 4.74 -10.68
CA TYR A 83 2.56 5.07 -9.40
C TYR A 83 1.58 5.34 -8.25
N SER A 84 0.33 4.91 -8.37
CA SER A 84 -0.72 5.34 -7.46
C SER A 84 -0.65 4.58 -6.14
N PHE A 85 -0.30 3.30 -6.16
CA PHE A 85 0.02 2.56 -4.94
C PHE A 85 1.30 3.09 -4.30
N ARG A 86 2.36 3.31 -5.09
CA ARG A 86 3.64 3.81 -4.58
C ARG A 86 3.49 5.16 -3.86
N VAL A 87 2.81 6.12 -4.49
CA VAL A 87 2.54 7.44 -3.89
C VAL A 87 1.73 7.32 -2.61
N PHE A 88 0.76 6.40 -2.58
CA PHE A 88 -0.02 6.17 -1.37
C PHE A 88 0.83 5.57 -0.25
N MET A 89 1.67 4.57 -0.55
CA MET A 89 2.61 3.97 0.41
C MET A 89 3.60 4.98 0.96
N MET A 90 4.12 5.88 0.11
CA MET A 90 4.96 7.01 0.52
C MET A 90 4.23 7.93 1.49
N SER A 91 2.98 8.32 1.17
CA SER A 91 2.17 9.19 2.04
C SER A 91 1.85 8.57 3.40
N LEU A 92 1.78 7.24 3.47
CA LEU A 92 1.59 6.47 4.70
C LEU A 92 2.91 6.21 5.45
N HIS A 93 4.04 6.70 4.93
CA HIS A 93 5.39 6.47 5.48
C HIS A 93 5.72 4.97 5.65
N THR A 94 5.30 4.15 4.67
CA THR A 94 5.55 2.70 4.63
C THR A 94 6.66 2.34 3.62
N TYR A 95 7.04 1.07 3.53
CA TYR A 95 8.06 0.62 2.57
C TYR A 95 7.54 0.67 1.12
N TYR A 96 7.76 1.78 0.43
CA TYR A 96 7.31 1.99 -0.96
C TYR A 96 8.26 1.42 -2.03
N GLY A 97 9.33 0.73 -1.64
CA GLY A 97 10.36 0.23 -2.57
C GLY A 97 9.87 -0.85 -3.52
N ASP A 98 8.87 -1.63 -3.11
CA ASP A 98 8.30 -2.73 -3.91
C ASP A 98 6.80 -2.90 -3.64
N MET A 99 6.03 -3.28 -4.66
CA MET A 99 4.56 -3.39 -4.64
C MET A 99 4.09 -4.85 -4.46
N ARG A 100 4.92 -5.73 -3.89
CA ARG A 100 4.63 -7.18 -3.77
C ARG A 100 3.43 -7.54 -2.90
N GLU A 101 2.95 -6.61 -2.09
CA GLU A 101 1.84 -6.83 -1.17
C GLU A 101 0.46 -6.62 -1.82
N VAL A 102 0.40 -6.27 -3.11
CA VAL A 102 -0.87 -6.18 -3.84
C VAL A 102 -1.46 -7.56 -4.08
N PHE A 103 -2.51 -7.90 -3.33
CA PHE A 103 -3.31 -9.09 -3.55
C PHE A 103 -4.57 -8.74 -4.36
N ARG A 104 -4.71 -9.29 -5.58
CA ARG A 104 -5.85 -9.02 -6.48
C ARG A 104 -6.21 -7.53 -6.64
N GLY A 105 -5.20 -6.67 -6.68
CA GLY A 105 -5.37 -5.22 -6.80
C GLY A 105 -5.75 -4.51 -5.51
N VAL A 106 -5.57 -5.15 -4.36
CA VAL A 106 -5.82 -4.56 -3.04
C VAL A 106 -4.55 -4.60 -2.20
N MET A 107 -4.19 -3.47 -1.60
CA MET A 107 -3.25 -3.41 -0.48
C MET A 107 -4.00 -3.20 0.82
N ARG A 108 -3.51 -3.81 1.88
CA ARG A 108 -4.12 -3.73 3.21
C ARG A 108 -3.10 -3.20 4.20
N PHE A 109 -3.46 -2.11 4.87
CA PHE A 109 -2.64 -1.45 5.87
C PHE A 109 -3.32 -1.53 7.24
N ARG A 110 -2.50 -1.67 8.28
CA ARG A 110 -2.92 -1.51 9.67
C ARG A 110 -2.53 -0.11 10.12
N VAL A 111 -3.52 0.70 10.43
CA VAL A 111 -3.33 2.08 10.90
C VAL A 111 -3.54 2.19 12.41
N GLN A 112 -3.27 3.36 12.99
CA GLN A 112 -3.32 3.58 14.43
C GLN A 112 -4.63 3.08 15.06
N GLY A 113 -4.52 2.44 16.23
CA GLY A 113 -5.65 1.79 16.91
C GLY A 113 -5.97 0.39 16.38
N GLY A 114 -5.11 -0.18 15.52
CA GLY A 114 -5.31 -1.52 14.97
C GLY A 114 -6.40 -1.60 13.90
N ARG A 115 -6.82 -0.45 13.37
CA ARG A 115 -7.86 -0.31 12.34
C ARG A 115 -7.28 -0.66 10.97
N LEU A 116 -8.16 -0.98 10.04
CA LEU A 116 -7.78 -1.45 8.71
C LEU A 116 -8.07 -0.38 7.65
N LEU A 117 -7.10 -0.17 6.77
CA LEU A 117 -7.21 0.68 5.58
C LEU A 117 -6.92 -0.17 4.34
N TYR A 118 -7.87 -0.18 3.41
CA TYR A 118 -7.75 -0.84 2.12
C TYR A 118 -7.47 0.18 1.03
N VAL A 119 -6.45 -0.08 0.21
CA VAL A 119 -6.21 0.68 -1.02
C VAL A 119 -6.53 -0.22 -2.19
N VAL A 120 -7.54 0.14 -2.98
CA VAL A 120 -8.06 -0.66 -4.09
C VAL A 120 -7.67 0.00 -5.41
N GLY A 121 -6.89 -0.70 -6.22
CA GLY A 121 -6.42 -0.23 -7.52
C GLY A 121 -7.39 -0.58 -8.65
N CYS A 122 -7.87 0.41 -9.40
CA CYS A 122 -8.84 0.24 -10.48
C CYS A 122 -8.28 0.64 -11.85
N PRO A 123 -8.52 -0.15 -12.92
CA PRO A 123 -9.41 -1.32 -13.00
C PRO A 123 -8.77 -2.68 -12.60
N LEU A 124 -7.52 -2.71 -12.11
CA LEU A 124 -6.82 -3.95 -11.73
C LEU A 124 -7.66 -4.86 -10.82
N SER A 125 -8.34 -4.28 -9.84
CA SER A 125 -9.16 -4.97 -8.85
C SER A 125 -10.60 -5.16 -9.31
N GLN A 126 -10.81 -6.00 -10.32
CA GLN A 126 -12.12 -6.20 -10.98
C GLN A 126 -13.25 -6.50 -9.99
N GLU A 127 -12.97 -7.26 -8.94
CA GLU A 127 -13.97 -7.70 -7.95
C GLU A 127 -14.41 -6.58 -7.01
N PHE A 128 -13.52 -5.63 -6.71
CA PHE A 128 -13.70 -4.61 -5.67
C PHE A 128 -13.95 -3.20 -6.21
N CYS A 129 -13.56 -2.90 -7.45
CA CYS A 129 -13.75 -1.58 -8.06
C CYS A 129 -15.21 -1.11 -8.12
N LYS A 130 -16.17 -2.05 -8.17
CA LYS A 130 -17.61 -1.75 -8.12
C LYS A 130 -18.07 -1.07 -6.83
N TYR A 131 -17.26 -1.13 -5.76
CA TYR A 131 -17.57 -0.51 -4.47
C TYR A 131 -17.12 0.95 -4.36
N ASN A 132 -16.58 1.55 -5.43
CA ASN A 132 -16.39 3.01 -5.53
C ASN A 132 -17.73 3.73 -5.78
N SER A 133 -18.68 3.58 -4.85
CA SER A 133 -20.03 4.12 -4.91
C SER A 133 -20.12 5.65 -4.79
N LYS A 134 -19.16 6.31 -4.11
CA LYS A 134 -19.12 7.78 -4.02
C LYS A 134 -18.60 8.44 -5.30
N GLY A 135 -18.11 7.65 -6.26
CA GLY A 135 -17.62 8.15 -7.55
C GLY A 135 -16.38 9.04 -7.42
N TYR A 136 -15.58 8.86 -6.37
CA TYR A 136 -14.30 9.57 -6.28
C TYR A 136 -13.46 9.22 -7.51
N VAL A 137 -12.89 10.26 -8.12
CA VAL A 137 -11.93 10.09 -9.21
C VAL A 137 -10.75 9.30 -8.64
N THR A 138 -10.49 8.14 -9.22
CA THR A 138 -9.35 7.31 -8.83
C THR A 138 -8.06 8.10 -8.98
N LEU A 139 -7.27 8.18 -7.90
CA LEU A 139 -6.01 8.92 -7.90
C LEU A 139 -5.14 8.50 -9.08
N THR A 140 -4.75 9.48 -9.90
CA THR A 140 -3.74 9.35 -10.94
C THR A 140 -2.72 10.45 -10.69
N PRO A 141 -1.62 10.14 -9.97
CA PRO A 141 -0.66 11.15 -9.55
C PRO A 141 -0.06 11.91 -10.73
N SER A 142 -0.09 13.24 -10.64
CA SER A 142 0.68 14.08 -11.54
C SER A 142 2.15 14.08 -11.11
N LYS A 143 3.07 14.46 -12.02
CA LYS A 143 4.47 14.70 -11.66
C LYS A 143 4.62 15.67 -10.48
N GLN A 144 3.76 16.68 -10.42
CA GLN A 144 3.76 17.66 -9.33
C GLN A 144 3.38 17.00 -8.00
N LEU A 145 2.31 16.19 -7.99
CA LEU A 145 1.87 15.51 -6.78
C LEU A 145 2.94 14.57 -6.23
N ILE A 146 3.60 13.80 -7.13
CA ILE A 146 4.70 12.91 -6.76
C ILE A 146 5.83 13.69 -6.07
N ARG A 147 6.23 14.84 -6.64
CA ARG A 147 7.26 15.71 -6.04
C ARG A 147 6.85 16.24 -4.67
N GLU A 148 5.61 16.66 -4.51
CA GLU A 148 5.12 17.18 -3.23
C GLU A 148 5.12 16.10 -2.13
N VAL A 149 4.73 14.87 -2.49
CA VAL A 149 4.78 13.72 -1.57
C VAL A 149 6.22 13.38 -1.20
N LEU A 150 7.15 13.33 -2.14
CA LEU A 150 8.58 13.10 -1.86
C LEU A 150 9.14 14.12 -0.87
N LEU A 151 8.88 15.41 -1.10
CA LEU A 151 9.33 16.48 -0.19
C LEU A 151 8.72 16.36 1.21
N LYS A 152 7.53 15.78 1.35
CA LYS A 152 6.90 15.49 2.64
C LYS A 152 7.58 14.30 3.32
N VAL A 153 7.89 13.24 2.56
CA VAL A 153 8.63 12.06 3.04
C VAL A 153 10.04 12.44 3.49
N ASP A 154 10.80 13.19 2.69
CA ASP A 154 12.15 13.62 3.03
C ASP A 154 12.19 14.42 4.34
N ARG A 155 11.22 15.32 4.53
CA ARG A 155 11.07 16.10 5.77
C ARG A 155 10.77 15.21 6.97
N PHE A 156 9.89 14.22 6.80
CA PHE A 156 9.57 13.25 7.84
C PHE A 156 10.80 12.38 8.18
N GLU A 157 11.46 11.79 7.19
CA GLU A 157 12.65 10.96 7.39
C GLU A 157 13.77 11.76 8.06
N ALA A 158 14.03 13.00 7.62
CA ALA A 158 15.01 13.88 8.26
C ALA A 158 14.69 14.16 9.73
N SER A 159 13.41 14.18 10.12
CA SER A 159 13.00 14.37 11.52
C SER A 159 13.27 13.16 12.42
N LEU A 160 13.47 11.97 11.84
CA LEU A 160 13.72 10.73 12.59
C LEU A 160 15.20 10.54 12.99
N PHE A 161 16.13 11.30 12.41
CA PHE A 161 17.57 11.12 12.62
C PHE A 161 18.20 12.23 13.46
N GLU A 162 19.03 11.87 14.45
CA GLU A 162 19.82 12.84 15.21
C GLU A 162 21.04 13.33 14.39
N PRO A 163 21.40 14.63 14.44
CA PRO A 163 22.37 15.25 13.54
C PRO A 163 23.83 14.77 13.66
N ARG A 164 24.15 13.80 14.54
CA ARG A 164 25.52 13.36 14.84
C ARG A 164 25.82 11.89 14.56
N VAL A 165 24.86 11.11 14.12
CA VAL A 165 25.10 9.70 13.80
C VAL A 165 25.35 9.56 12.29
N ARG A 166 26.48 8.96 11.92
CA ARG A 166 26.70 8.51 10.54
C ARG A 166 25.72 7.37 10.26
N HIS A 167 24.57 7.71 9.71
CA HIS A 167 23.61 6.71 9.30
C HIS A 167 24.08 6.04 8.02
N ARG A 168 23.98 4.71 8.00
CA ARG A 168 24.00 3.96 6.75
C ARG A 168 22.71 4.34 6.04
N VAL A 169 22.80 5.23 5.07
CA VAL A 169 21.72 5.44 4.10
C VAL A 169 21.36 4.04 3.61
N HIS A 170 20.09 3.63 3.75
CA HIS A 170 19.66 2.32 3.28
C HIS A 170 20.20 2.14 1.85
N ALA A 171 20.79 0.97 1.57
CA ALA A 171 21.25 0.54 0.25
C ALA A 171 20.11 0.40 -0.80
N SER A 172 19.08 1.22 -0.66
CA SER A 172 18.31 1.76 -1.77
C SER A 172 18.94 3.05 -2.34
N ASP A 173 20.03 3.56 -1.75
CA ASP A 173 21.08 4.45 -2.27
C ASP A 173 21.11 4.66 -3.82
N PRO A 174 21.75 5.70 -4.35
CA PRO A 174 21.42 7.12 -4.54
C PRO A 174 20.90 7.44 -5.97
N ALA A 175 20.67 6.41 -6.80
CA ALA A 175 19.70 6.45 -7.89
C ALA A 175 18.26 6.40 -7.36
N LYS A 176 18.09 6.41 -6.02
CA LYS A 176 16.89 6.25 -5.20
C LYS A 176 15.81 7.24 -5.59
N GLU A 177 15.26 6.96 -6.74
CA GLU A 177 14.17 7.66 -7.35
C GLU A 177 14.39 9.17 -7.71
N ALA A 178 15.56 9.81 -7.77
CA ALA A 178 16.58 9.55 -8.78
C ALA A 178 15.86 9.02 -9.99
N GLU A 179 15.67 7.70 -9.98
CA GLU A 179 14.87 6.81 -10.82
C GLU A 179 13.38 6.74 -10.56
N LEU A 180 12.74 7.85 -10.20
CA LEU A 180 11.39 8.05 -10.67
C LEU A 180 11.40 8.38 -12.19
N LEU A 181 12.49 8.14 -12.96
CA LEU A 181 13.65 9.08 -13.07
C LEU A 181 13.41 10.40 -13.77
N ASP A 182 12.93 10.34 -14.99
CA ASP A 182 12.41 11.52 -15.72
C ASP A 182 10.89 11.40 -15.87
N LEU A 183 10.33 10.30 -15.37
CA LEU A 183 9.19 9.64 -15.95
C LEU A 183 7.89 10.12 -15.30
N VAL A 184 6.98 10.66 -16.09
CA VAL A 184 6.96 10.52 -17.56
C VAL A 184 7.71 11.59 -18.35
#